data_AF-A0A954QUM3-F1
#
_entry.id   AF-A0A954QUM3-F1
#
_cell.length_a   1.000
_cell.length_b   1.000
_cell.length_c   1.000
_cell.angle_alpha   90.00
_cell.angle_beta   90.00
_cell.angle_gamma   90.00
#
_symmetry.space_group_name_H-M   'P 1'
#
loop_
_entity.id
_entity.type
_entity.pdbx_description
1 polymer ?
#
loop_
_entity_poly.entity_id
_entity_poly.type
_entity_poly.pdbx_seq_one_letter_code
_entity_poly.pdbx_strand_id
1 'polypeptide(L)'
;MFVRLTLLMVSLIGCVTRLGASEPQADDVAPLVGDEQSLAGEFEYFERKIRPLLSEHCFECHSDRAKTLHGGLRLDSAEGFESGGDSGQLLVAGKPEESLFIGAIHYEEMEMPPKGRLAEADIAELTEWVRRGAHFPPAADQVPHANNTIDFEAGRQFWSFQPVHEQPLPQVADANWPRTRVDSFIMAAMQREGLTPAPRADRATLLRRLSFALTGLPPTPERLAAFVNDDSAEAYDQLVDELLESPQYGEKWGRWWLDLARYTDRTASWLPQTSQAHLYRDWVVNAFNDDMPYAEFIHRQLATDLMPQTGAEDLPALGFLSLSPAYWKELKLPSELIKVIVADEWEERVDAVSRTFLGLTVACARCHDHKFDPISADDYYGLAGIFASTRHLERPLISDEAYEPVRVAKEQVAKLEEQVAKLKKQKPLPQDQIDELAATIEDIKASTPLYDTPLANALVEESMYVVRAGEKPEQGTRLEYRPGPRDLPSFIRGNPNRPGPIIPRRFLTVLSADQPEPYENGSGRLELAQSITTEAQGLTARVLVNRV
;
A
#
# COMPACT_ATOMS: atom_id res chain seq x y z
N MET A 1 9.59 8.06 -24.82
CA MET A 1 10.06 9.47 -24.80
C MET A 1 9.17 10.29 -23.85
N PHE A 2 9.03 9.87 -22.58
CA PHE A 2 8.10 10.51 -21.63
C PHE A 2 8.46 10.26 -20.15
N VAL A 3 9.75 10.29 -19.81
CA VAL A 3 10.25 10.23 -18.40
C VAL A 3 11.33 11.31 -18.11
N ARG A 4 12.04 11.84 -19.12
CA ARG A 4 13.09 12.88 -18.99
C ARG A 4 12.68 14.31 -18.53
N LEU A 5 11.53 14.55 -17.88
CA LEU A 5 11.17 15.93 -17.46
C LEU A 5 10.31 16.10 -16.18
N THR A 6 10.54 15.31 -15.14
CA THR A 6 9.97 15.60 -13.81
C THR A 6 10.97 15.27 -12.70
N LEU A 7 11.91 16.17 -12.39
CA LEU A 7 12.77 15.99 -11.22
C LEU A 7 13.50 17.26 -10.71
N LEU A 8 12.76 18.23 -10.16
CA LEU A 8 13.36 19.32 -9.38
C LEU A 8 12.32 20.17 -8.59
N MET A 9 11.92 19.75 -7.38
CA MET A 9 11.54 20.67 -6.27
C MET A 9 11.12 19.89 -5.00
N VAL A 10 11.94 19.93 -3.92
CA VAL A 10 11.53 20.15 -2.50
C VAL A 10 12.81 20.46 -1.70
N SER A 11 12.84 21.57 -0.94
CA SER A 11 13.24 21.59 0.49
C SER A 11 13.56 22.98 1.09
N LEU A 12 13.03 23.14 2.31
CA LEU A 12 13.58 23.83 3.49
C LEU A 12 13.45 25.37 3.66
N ILE A 13 12.60 25.69 4.64
CA ILE A 13 12.58 26.90 5.47
C ILE A 13 13.68 26.81 6.54
N GLY A 14 14.37 27.91 6.90
CA GLY A 14 15.12 28.00 8.17
C GLY A 14 16.19 29.10 8.32
N CYS A 15 15.98 30.02 9.28
CA CYS A 15 16.92 31.04 9.82
C CYS A 15 17.39 32.17 8.84
N VAL A 16 17.74 33.40 9.27
CA VAL A 16 18.63 33.84 10.38
C VAL A 16 18.18 35.16 11.08
N THR A 17 18.81 35.44 12.23
CA THR A 17 18.55 36.32 13.39
C THR A 17 18.65 37.87 13.32
N ARG A 18 17.83 38.52 14.18
CA ARG A 18 18.07 39.59 15.20
C ARG A 18 18.68 40.98 14.87
N LEU A 19 17.97 42.00 15.39
CA LEU A 19 18.42 43.16 16.22
C LEU A 19 17.19 43.86 16.84
N GLY A 20 17.09 44.33 18.10
CA GLY A 20 17.84 43.97 19.32
C GLY A 20 17.93 45.05 20.43
N ALA A 21 16.90 45.27 21.29
CA ALA A 21 16.99 46.18 22.47
C ALA A 21 16.01 45.89 23.65
N SER A 22 16.54 45.98 24.88
CA SER A 22 15.91 46.11 26.23
C SER A 22 14.90 45.08 26.77
N GLU A 23 15.29 44.37 27.84
CA GLU A 23 14.46 43.55 28.74
C GLU A 23 13.70 44.41 29.79
N PRO A 24 12.66 43.85 30.43
CA PRO A 24 12.87 43.39 31.82
C PRO A 24 12.41 41.95 32.12
N GLN A 25 12.87 41.45 33.26
CA GLN A 25 12.83 40.06 33.77
C GLN A 25 11.50 39.28 33.66
N ALA A 26 11.61 38.13 33.00
CA ALA A 26 11.21 36.79 33.46
C ALA A 26 9.97 36.61 34.35
N ASP A 27 8.89 36.14 33.72
CA ASP A 27 8.11 34.99 34.21
C ASP A 27 8.23 33.85 33.17
N ASP A 28 8.28 32.60 33.62
CA ASP A 28 8.44 31.43 32.74
C ASP A 28 7.20 31.20 31.86
N VAL A 29 7.37 31.26 30.54
CA VAL A 29 6.36 30.84 29.56
C VAL A 29 6.98 29.79 28.63
N ALA A 30 6.62 28.53 28.89
CA ALA A 30 6.95 27.42 28.00
C ALA A 30 6.28 27.59 26.62
N PRO A 31 6.84 27.04 25.53
CA PRO A 31 6.21 27.14 24.22
C PRO A 31 4.89 26.37 24.20
N LEU A 32 3.79 27.04 23.85
CA LEU A 32 2.49 26.43 23.62
C LEU A 32 2.49 25.62 22.31
N VAL A 33 3.04 24.41 22.36
CA VAL A 33 2.89 23.35 21.37
C VAL A 33 2.34 22.14 22.12
N GLY A 34 1.01 22.08 22.28
CA GLY A 34 0.36 21.12 23.18
C GLY A 34 -1.04 20.64 22.78
N ASP A 35 -1.91 21.51 22.24
CA ASP A 35 -3.32 21.16 22.01
C ASP A 35 -3.63 20.47 20.67
N GLU A 36 -2.99 20.86 19.55
CA GLU A 36 -3.35 20.26 18.24
C GLU A 36 -2.88 18.80 18.09
N GLN A 37 -1.83 18.38 18.82
CA GLN A 37 -1.38 17.00 18.84
C GLN A 37 -2.19 16.09 19.78
N SER A 38 -2.96 16.64 20.74
CA SER A 38 -3.79 15.82 21.64
C SER A 38 -5.10 15.42 20.98
N LEU A 39 -5.84 16.38 20.39
CA LEU A 39 -7.12 16.15 19.73
C LEU A 39 -7.06 15.12 18.59
N ALA A 40 -5.98 15.12 17.79
CA ALA A 40 -5.79 14.12 16.74
C ALA A 40 -5.66 12.69 17.31
N GLY A 41 -4.98 12.54 18.45
CA GLY A 41 -4.85 11.26 19.15
C GLY A 41 -6.17 10.77 19.76
N GLU A 42 -6.98 11.68 20.32
CA GLU A 42 -8.31 11.33 20.84
C GLU A 42 -9.30 10.99 19.71
N PHE A 43 -9.17 11.61 18.53
CA PHE A 43 -9.94 11.22 17.34
C PHE A 43 -9.51 9.85 16.78
N GLU A 44 -8.22 9.54 16.78
CA GLU A 44 -7.74 8.19 16.43
C GLU A 44 -8.26 7.15 17.43
N TYR A 45 -8.22 7.46 18.73
CA TYR A 45 -8.78 6.61 19.78
C TYR A 45 -10.28 6.38 19.56
N PHE A 46 -11.06 7.43 19.26
CA PHE A 46 -12.48 7.29 18.94
C PHE A 46 -12.72 6.38 17.72
N GLU A 47 -12.08 6.63 16.57
CA GLU A 47 -12.30 5.85 15.34
C GLU A 47 -11.81 4.39 15.47
N ARG A 48 -10.74 4.12 16.24
CA ARG A 48 -10.15 2.78 16.39
C ARG A 48 -10.74 1.95 17.53
N LYS A 49 -11.24 2.58 18.61
CA LYS A 49 -11.73 1.89 19.82
C LYS A 49 -13.23 2.03 20.02
N ILE A 50 -13.78 3.22 19.81
CA ILE A 50 -15.14 3.57 20.24
C ILE A 50 -16.16 3.36 19.13
N ARG A 51 -15.90 3.87 17.92
CA ARG A 51 -16.79 3.71 16.76
C ARG A 51 -17.11 2.22 16.43
N PRO A 52 -16.16 1.26 16.54
CA PRO A 52 -16.48 -0.16 16.37
C PRO A 52 -17.48 -0.69 17.39
N LEU A 53 -17.30 -0.38 18.68
CA LEU A 53 -18.19 -0.81 19.77
C LEU A 53 -19.61 -0.23 19.59
N LEU A 54 -19.70 1.07 19.28
CA LEU A 54 -20.99 1.71 18.97
C LEU A 54 -21.65 1.08 17.74
N SER A 55 -20.88 0.75 16.69
CA SER A 55 -21.40 0.11 15.48
C SER A 55 -21.82 -1.34 15.67
N GLU A 56 -21.21 -2.08 16.61
CA GLU A 56 -21.56 -3.47 16.88
C GLU A 56 -22.78 -3.57 17.82
N HIS A 57 -22.84 -2.70 18.83
CA HIS A 57 -23.78 -2.86 19.95
C HIS A 57 -24.91 -1.82 20.01
N CYS A 58 -24.76 -0.65 19.38
CA CYS A 58 -25.68 0.48 19.56
C CYS A 58 -26.43 0.86 18.28
N PHE A 59 -25.78 0.85 17.11
CA PHE A 59 -26.34 1.41 15.87
C PHE A 59 -27.58 0.66 15.33
N GLU A 60 -27.85 -0.59 15.74
CA GLU A 60 -29.07 -1.30 15.34
C GLU A 60 -30.36 -0.57 15.80
N CYS A 61 -30.27 0.16 16.92
CA CYS A 61 -31.40 0.84 17.58
C CYS A 61 -31.22 2.37 17.71
N HIS A 62 -29.99 2.87 17.67
CA HIS A 62 -29.62 4.26 17.95
C HIS A 62 -28.74 4.86 16.84
N SER A 63 -29.15 4.68 15.59
CA SER A 63 -28.52 5.33 14.43
C SER A 63 -29.58 5.80 13.44
N ASP A 64 -29.16 6.61 12.47
CA ASP A 64 -29.91 6.92 11.24
C ASP A 64 -30.56 5.69 10.59
N ARG A 65 -29.84 4.57 10.58
CA ARG A 65 -30.21 3.34 9.87
C ARG A 65 -31.02 2.36 10.72
N ALA A 66 -31.34 2.73 11.97
CA ALA A 66 -32.19 1.93 12.84
C ALA A 66 -33.63 1.89 12.29
N LYS A 67 -34.21 0.68 12.17
CA LYS A 67 -35.60 0.51 11.68
C LYS A 67 -36.65 1.23 12.54
N THR A 68 -36.33 1.37 13.83
CA THR A 68 -37.04 2.17 14.81
C THR A 68 -35.96 2.88 15.62
N LEU A 69 -35.97 4.21 15.66
CA LEU A 69 -35.05 4.98 16.51
C LEU A 69 -35.55 4.91 17.96
N HIS A 70 -34.79 4.30 18.84
CA HIS A 70 -35.19 4.12 20.23
C HIS A 70 -34.80 5.33 21.09
N GLY A 71 -35.75 5.86 21.87
CA GLY A 71 -35.53 6.96 22.81
C GLY A 71 -35.07 8.28 22.19
N GLY A 72 -35.42 8.54 20.92
CA GLY A 72 -35.00 9.74 20.17
C GLY A 72 -33.49 9.84 19.90
N LEU A 73 -32.71 8.84 20.31
CA LEU A 73 -31.27 8.96 20.52
C LEU A 73 -30.48 8.48 19.29
N ARG A 74 -29.57 9.33 18.80
CA ARG A 74 -28.58 9.02 17.75
C ARG A 74 -27.17 8.96 18.34
N LEU A 75 -26.43 7.90 18.03
CA LEU A 75 -25.06 7.66 18.49
C LEU A 75 -24.04 7.57 17.35
N ASP A 76 -24.47 7.85 16.12
CA ASP A 76 -23.69 7.75 14.88
C ASP A 76 -23.08 9.08 14.41
N SER A 77 -23.55 10.22 14.92
CA SER A 77 -23.07 11.58 14.63
C SER A 77 -22.71 12.38 15.91
N ALA A 78 -21.90 13.43 15.77
CA ALA A 78 -21.55 14.31 16.89
C ALA A 78 -22.80 15.02 17.44
N GLU A 79 -23.62 15.56 16.53
CA GLU A 79 -24.89 16.22 16.84
C GLU A 79 -25.85 15.32 17.60
N GLY A 80 -25.85 14.00 17.34
CA GLY A 80 -26.67 13.03 18.07
C GLY A 80 -26.26 12.88 19.54
N PHE A 81 -24.95 12.82 19.79
CA PHE A 81 -24.39 12.78 21.15
C PHE A 81 -24.65 14.09 21.92
N GLU A 82 -24.53 15.24 21.25
CA GLU A 82 -24.77 16.57 21.84
C GLU A 82 -26.26 16.82 22.13
N SER A 83 -27.15 16.43 21.21
CA SER A 83 -28.60 16.59 21.36
C SER A 83 -29.19 15.65 22.42
N GLY A 84 -28.56 14.48 22.63
CA GLY A 84 -29.05 13.45 23.52
C GLY A 84 -30.29 12.74 22.99
N GLY A 85 -31.13 12.26 23.89
CA GLY A 85 -32.39 11.57 23.55
C GLY A 85 -33.57 12.08 24.38
N ASP A 86 -34.68 11.34 24.33
CA ASP A 86 -35.91 11.63 25.10
C ASP A 86 -35.65 11.68 26.63
N SER A 87 -34.56 11.03 27.09
CA SER A 87 -34.08 11.04 28.47
C SER A 87 -33.17 12.22 28.83
N GLY A 88 -32.90 13.14 27.89
CA GLY A 88 -32.07 14.33 28.08
C GLY A 88 -30.60 14.13 27.72
N GLN A 89 -29.73 14.88 28.38
CA GLN A 89 -28.28 14.93 28.12
C GLN A 89 -27.64 13.54 28.31
N LEU A 90 -27.01 13.04 27.25
CA LEU A 90 -26.45 11.69 27.25
C LEU A 90 -25.05 11.62 27.91
N LEU A 91 -24.20 12.61 27.62
CA LEU A 91 -22.79 12.65 28.03
C LEU A 91 -22.45 13.96 28.75
N VAL A 92 -21.59 13.82 29.77
CA VAL A 92 -20.91 14.91 30.46
C VAL A 92 -19.41 14.69 30.30
N ALA A 93 -18.80 15.47 29.39
CA ALA A 93 -17.39 15.35 29.04
C ALA A 93 -16.48 15.39 30.29
N GLY A 94 -15.57 14.42 30.40
CA GLY A 94 -14.66 14.26 31.54
C GLY A 94 -15.29 13.59 32.77
N LYS A 95 -16.59 13.28 32.75
CA LYS A 95 -17.33 12.76 33.91
C LYS A 95 -18.20 11.53 33.57
N PRO A 96 -17.62 10.32 33.55
CA PRO A 96 -18.38 9.10 33.32
C PRO A 96 -19.52 8.90 34.32
N GLU A 97 -19.27 9.16 35.60
CA GLU A 97 -20.24 8.97 36.70
C GLU A 97 -21.47 9.92 36.62
N GLU A 98 -21.38 11.01 35.84
CA GLU A 98 -22.50 11.95 35.58
C GLU A 98 -23.13 11.72 34.19
N SER A 99 -22.67 10.73 33.43
CA SER A 99 -23.09 10.49 32.03
C SER A 99 -24.09 9.35 31.93
N LEU A 100 -25.32 9.64 31.48
CA LEU A 100 -26.41 8.68 31.33
C LEU A 100 -26.04 7.50 30.40
N PHE A 101 -25.19 7.73 29.39
CA PHE A 101 -24.62 6.66 28.56
C PHE A 101 -23.92 5.57 29.37
N ILE A 102 -23.13 5.98 30.38
CA ILE A 102 -22.30 5.09 31.18
C ILE A 102 -23.17 4.28 32.15
N GLY A 103 -24.10 4.92 32.85
CA GLY A 103 -25.10 4.21 33.67
C GLY A 103 -25.94 3.21 32.87
N ALA A 104 -26.25 3.52 31.60
CA ALA A 104 -26.99 2.62 30.71
C ALA A 104 -26.21 1.36 30.29
N ILE A 105 -24.91 1.47 30.01
CA ILE A 105 -24.06 0.31 29.68
C ILE A 105 -23.62 -0.48 30.93
N HIS A 106 -23.64 0.16 32.11
CA HIS A 106 -23.46 -0.50 33.41
C HIS A 106 -24.72 -1.19 33.96
N TYR A 107 -25.89 -0.99 33.33
CA TYR A 107 -27.19 -1.55 33.76
C TYR A 107 -27.66 -0.99 35.13
N GLU A 108 -27.50 0.31 35.36
CA GLU A 108 -27.86 0.94 36.63
C GLU A 108 -29.34 1.33 36.69
N GLU A 109 -29.76 2.28 35.84
CA GLU A 109 -31.17 2.73 35.74
C GLU A 109 -31.85 2.29 34.43
N MET A 110 -31.05 2.01 33.39
CA MET A 110 -31.50 1.51 32.09
C MET A 110 -30.54 0.42 31.62
N GLU A 111 -31.05 -0.62 30.96
CA GLU A 111 -30.24 -1.73 30.47
C GLU A 111 -29.99 -1.62 28.96
N MET A 112 -28.78 -1.25 28.55
CA MET A 112 -28.39 -1.16 27.14
C MET A 112 -27.03 -1.85 26.91
N PRO A 113 -26.87 -2.72 25.87
CA PRO A 113 -27.86 -3.10 24.87
C PRO A 113 -28.84 -4.19 25.36
N PRO A 114 -30.13 -4.17 24.95
CA PRO A 114 -31.17 -5.05 25.50
C PRO A 114 -31.00 -6.55 25.17
N LYS A 115 -30.02 -6.92 24.34
CA LYS A 115 -29.69 -8.31 23.98
C LYS A 115 -28.65 -8.94 24.93
N GLY A 116 -28.04 -8.16 25.82
CA GLY A 116 -27.04 -8.62 26.79
C GLY A 116 -26.01 -7.54 27.09
N ARG A 117 -25.56 -7.48 28.35
CA ARG A 117 -24.57 -6.49 28.82
C ARG A 117 -23.24 -6.66 28.09
N LEU A 118 -22.59 -5.55 27.77
CA LEU A 118 -21.27 -5.50 27.14
C LEU A 118 -20.21 -6.21 27.99
N ALA A 119 -19.09 -6.62 27.38
CA ALA A 119 -17.97 -7.13 28.15
C ALA A 119 -17.33 -5.99 28.97
N GLU A 120 -16.82 -6.30 30.17
CA GLU A 120 -16.23 -5.29 31.07
C GLU A 120 -15.05 -4.53 30.42
N ALA A 121 -14.37 -5.13 29.44
CA ALA A 121 -13.32 -4.46 28.65
C ALA A 121 -13.87 -3.36 27.72
N ASP A 122 -15.00 -3.63 27.07
CA ASP A 122 -15.66 -2.69 26.15
C ASP A 122 -16.29 -1.53 26.93
N ILE A 123 -16.89 -1.85 28.08
CA ILE A 123 -17.38 -0.86 29.04
C ILE A 123 -16.22 0.03 29.54
N ALA A 124 -15.06 -0.55 29.84
CA ALA A 124 -13.89 0.21 30.29
C ALA A 124 -13.38 1.19 29.21
N GLU A 125 -13.32 0.79 27.93
CA GLU A 125 -12.91 1.67 26.82
C GLU A 125 -13.96 2.79 26.58
N LEU A 126 -15.26 2.48 26.63
CA LEU A 126 -16.34 3.49 26.53
C LEU A 126 -16.31 4.50 27.69
N THR A 127 -16.14 4.02 28.92
CA THR A 127 -15.98 4.84 30.13
C THR A 127 -14.73 5.70 30.09
N GLU A 128 -13.61 5.17 29.55
CA GLU A 128 -12.36 5.91 29.40
C GLU A 128 -12.47 7.00 28.32
N TRP A 129 -13.15 6.77 27.21
CA TRP A 129 -13.45 7.82 26.22
C TRP A 129 -14.24 8.99 26.82
N VAL A 130 -15.26 8.72 27.64
CA VAL A 130 -16.00 9.79 28.32
C VAL A 130 -15.11 10.53 29.33
N ARG A 131 -14.25 9.81 30.08
CA ARG A 131 -13.25 10.39 30.98
C ARG A 131 -12.23 11.29 30.26
N ARG A 132 -11.90 10.96 29.02
CA ARG A 132 -11.02 11.73 28.12
C ARG A 132 -11.66 12.95 27.49
N GLY A 133 -12.93 13.25 27.81
CA GLY A 133 -13.64 14.41 27.27
C GLY A 133 -14.67 14.09 26.19
N ALA A 134 -14.94 12.81 25.92
CA ALA A 134 -15.89 12.35 24.91
C ALA A 134 -15.65 12.95 23.51
N HIS A 135 -14.39 13.19 23.14
CA HIS A 135 -14.03 13.80 21.87
C HIS A 135 -14.54 12.98 20.68
N PHE A 136 -15.36 13.62 19.85
CA PHE A 136 -15.89 13.07 18.59
C PHE A 136 -15.28 13.88 17.42
N PRO A 137 -14.78 13.24 16.34
CA PRO A 137 -14.14 13.96 15.24
C PRO A 137 -15.11 14.90 14.48
N PRO A 138 -14.88 16.23 14.45
CA PRO A 138 -15.79 17.19 13.81
C PRO A 138 -15.53 17.31 12.30
N ALA A 139 -15.64 16.20 11.56
CA ALA A 139 -15.61 16.18 10.08
C ALA A 139 -16.11 14.83 9.50
N ALA A 140 -17.44 14.61 9.49
CA ALA A 140 -18.10 13.57 8.68
C ALA A 140 -19.59 13.87 8.39
N ASP A 141 -20.22 14.70 9.22
CA ASP A 141 -21.68 14.83 9.32
C ASP A 141 -22.34 15.71 8.22
N GLN A 142 -21.69 15.85 7.05
CA GLN A 142 -22.29 16.40 5.82
C GLN A 142 -22.00 15.55 4.57
N VAL A 143 -22.01 14.23 4.71
CA VAL A 143 -22.59 13.41 3.63
C VAL A 143 -24.10 13.41 3.86
N PRO A 144 -24.93 14.01 2.99
CA PRO A 144 -26.37 13.78 3.05
C PRO A 144 -26.60 12.29 2.83
N HIS A 145 -27.04 11.55 3.84
CA HIS A 145 -27.38 10.13 3.73
C HIS A 145 -28.73 9.93 3.01
N ALA A 146 -28.83 10.51 1.82
CA ALA A 146 -29.91 10.30 0.87
C ALA A 146 -29.71 8.95 0.14
N ASN A 147 -30.08 7.87 0.82
CA ASN A 147 -30.02 6.47 0.39
C ASN A 147 -28.61 5.84 0.30
N ASN A 148 -28.57 4.52 0.54
CA ASN A 148 -27.37 3.65 0.54
C ASN A 148 -26.86 3.36 -0.89
N THR A 149 -26.59 4.39 -1.69
CA THR A 149 -26.08 4.23 -3.06
C THR A 149 -25.02 5.27 -3.36
N ILE A 150 -23.80 4.83 -3.69
CA ILE A 150 -22.74 5.69 -4.19
C ILE A 150 -23.21 6.34 -5.49
N ASP A 151 -23.17 7.67 -5.54
CA ASP A 151 -23.32 8.41 -6.78
C ASP A 151 -21.97 8.43 -7.52
N PHE A 152 -21.74 7.42 -8.36
CA PHE A 152 -20.54 7.32 -9.18
C PHE A 152 -20.46 8.42 -10.26
N GLU A 153 -21.60 8.96 -10.71
CA GLU A 153 -21.66 10.05 -11.69
C GLU A 153 -21.10 11.34 -11.07
N ALA A 154 -21.56 11.70 -9.87
CA ALA A 154 -21.03 12.81 -9.08
C ALA A 154 -19.58 12.54 -8.63
N GLY A 155 -19.28 11.30 -8.22
CA GLY A 155 -17.93 10.87 -7.85
C GLY A 155 -16.91 11.11 -8.95
N ARG A 156 -17.22 10.73 -10.20
CA ARG A 156 -16.39 10.97 -11.38
C ARG A 156 -16.06 12.46 -11.61
N GLN A 157 -16.91 13.40 -11.20
CA GLN A 157 -16.65 14.83 -11.37
C GLN A 157 -15.51 15.35 -10.46
N PHE A 158 -15.04 14.56 -9.50
CA PHE A 158 -13.92 14.96 -8.64
C PHE A 158 -12.63 15.13 -9.44
N TRP A 159 -11.91 16.22 -9.20
CA TRP A 159 -10.85 16.74 -10.08
C TRP A 159 -9.69 15.76 -10.36
N SER A 160 -9.43 14.82 -9.45
CA SER A 160 -8.35 13.83 -9.60
C SER A 160 -8.74 12.61 -10.42
N PHE A 161 -10.05 12.33 -10.57
CA PHE A 161 -10.59 11.27 -11.42
C PHE A 161 -10.85 11.75 -12.85
N GLN A 162 -10.98 13.06 -13.04
CA GLN A 162 -11.05 13.67 -14.37
C GLN A 162 -9.72 13.52 -15.16
N PRO A 163 -9.78 13.25 -16.48
CA PRO A 163 -8.61 13.19 -17.35
C PRO A 163 -7.72 14.44 -17.27
N VAL A 164 -6.43 14.26 -17.50
CA VAL A 164 -5.48 15.38 -17.54
C VAL A 164 -5.52 16.02 -18.92
N HIS A 165 -5.94 17.28 -18.98
CA HIS A 165 -5.96 18.09 -20.21
C HIS A 165 -4.83 19.12 -20.21
N GLU A 166 -4.21 19.33 -21.37
CA GLU A 166 -3.21 20.38 -21.56
C GLU A 166 -3.82 21.76 -21.27
N GLN A 167 -3.22 22.49 -20.32
CA GLN A 167 -3.66 23.83 -19.96
C GLN A 167 -2.96 24.90 -20.82
N PRO A 168 -3.67 25.97 -21.23
CA PRO A 168 -3.03 27.11 -21.87
C PRO A 168 -2.04 27.78 -20.92
N LEU A 169 -0.96 28.34 -21.47
CA LEU A 169 0.03 29.04 -20.66
C LEU A 169 -0.59 30.31 -20.05
N PRO A 170 -0.34 30.59 -18.76
CA PRO A 170 -0.83 31.80 -18.11
C PRO A 170 -0.11 33.03 -18.67
N GLN A 171 -0.82 34.16 -18.68
CA GLN A 171 -0.21 35.44 -19.00
C GLN A 171 0.62 35.91 -17.79
N VAL A 172 1.91 36.18 -18.02
CA VAL A 172 2.87 36.63 -17.01
C VAL A 172 3.47 37.97 -17.40
N ALA A 173 3.71 38.84 -16.42
CA ALA A 173 4.25 40.18 -16.68
C ALA A 173 5.73 40.16 -17.10
N ASP A 174 6.56 39.33 -16.47
CA ASP A 174 7.91 39.01 -16.92
C ASP A 174 7.94 37.68 -17.68
N ALA A 175 8.15 37.76 -18.99
CA ALA A 175 8.25 36.62 -19.89
C ALA A 175 9.71 36.14 -20.13
N ASN A 176 10.72 36.79 -19.52
CA ASN A 176 12.13 36.46 -19.76
C ASN A 176 12.69 35.40 -18.80
N TRP A 177 12.11 35.27 -17.59
CA TRP A 177 12.53 34.27 -16.62
C TRP A 177 12.06 32.84 -16.96
N PRO A 178 10.79 32.60 -17.39
CA PRO A 178 10.33 31.26 -17.74
C PRO A 178 11.11 30.64 -18.92
N ARG A 179 11.65 29.43 -18.73
CA ARG A 179 12.34 28.64 -19.77
C ARG A 179 11.50 27.48 -20.25
N THR A 180 10.74 26.86 -19.34
CA THR A 180 9.82 25.75 -19.60
C THR A 180 8.37 26.19 -19.46
N ARG A 181 7.44 25.35 -19.91
CA ARG A 181 6.00 25.55 -19.67
C ARG A 181 5.66 25.62 -18.17
N VAL A 182 6.33 24.80 -17.36
CA VAL A 182 6.12 24.73 -15.90
C VAL A 182 6.51 26.06 -15.26
N ASP A 183 7.63 26.65 -15.68
CA ASP A 183 8.11 27.94 -15.17
C ASP A 183 7.10 29.07 -15.38
N SER A 184 6.30 29.04 -16.46
CA SER A 184 5.22 30.01 -16.68
C SER A 184 4.11 29.88 -15.62
N PHE A 185 3.74 28.66 -15.22
CA PHE A 185 2.78 28.43 -14.14
C PHE A 185 3.35 28.83 -12.78
N ILE A 186 4.62 28.54 -12.50
CA ILE A 186 5.30 28.97 -11.28
C ILE A 186 5.39 30.50 -11.22
N MET A 187 5.76 31.17 -12.33
CA MET A 187 5.82 32.63 -12.42
C MET A 187 4.45 33.28 -12.22
N ALA A 188 3.38 32.75 -12.82
CA ALA A 188 2.03 33.26 -12.60
C ALA A 188 1.58 33.10 -11.13
N ALA A 189 1.94 31.99 -10.48
CA ALA A 189 1.70 31.79 -9.05
C ALA A 189 2.50 32.79 -8.19
N MET A 190 3.80 32.96 -8.46
CA MET A 190 4.64 33.94 -7.75
C MET A 190 4.10 35.37 -7.88
N GLN A 191 3.75 35.80 -9.11
CA GLN A 191 3.21 37.14 -9.35
C GLN A 191 1.90 37.41 -8.60
N ARG A 192 1.01 36.40 -8.51
CA ARG A 192 -0.24 36.49 -7.75
C ARG A 192 -0.02 36.67 -6.25
N GLU A 193 1.00 36.01 -5.70
CA GLU A 193 1.38 36.12 -4.28
C GLU A 193 2.38 37.27 -4.01
N GLY A 194 2.68 38.13 -4.99
CA GLY A 194 3.62 39.24 -4.85
C GLY A 194 5.10 38.84 -4.71
N LEU A 195 5.44 37.59 -5.05
CA LEU A 195 6.78 37.02 -4.98
C LEU A 195 7.58 37.25 -6.27
N THR A 196 8.91 37.21 -6.16
CA THR A 196 9.83 37.26 -7.29
C THR A 196 10.79 36.06 -7.26
N PRO A 197 11.31 35.60 -8.40
CA PRO A 197 12.25 34.47 -8.42
C PRO A 197 13.52 34.76 -7.63
N ALA A 198 13.97 33.78 -6.85
CA ALA A 198 15.27 33.85 -6.20
C ALA A 198 16.42 33.86 -7.24
N PRO A 199 17.57 34.51 -6.95
CA PRO A 199 18.74 34.44 -7.81
C PRO A 199 19.25 32.99 -7.93
N ARG A 200 19.83 32.65 -9.08
CA ARG A 200 20.44 31.33 -9.30
C ARG A 200 21.59 31.12 -8.31
N ALA A 201 21.63 29.96 -7.66
CA ALA A 201 22.72 29.58 -6.77
C ALA A 201 24.05 29.46 -7.53
N ASP A 202 25.17 29.59 -6.82
CA ASP A 202 26.51 29.41 -7.38
C ASP A 202 26.74 27.96 -7.87
N ARG A 203 27.74 27.76 -8.74
CA ARG A 203 28.05 26.44 -9.34
C ARG A 203 28.33 25.35 -8.30
N ALA A 204 29.03 25.65 -7.20
CA ALA A 204 29.35 24.64 -6.19
C ALA A 204 28.08 24.20 -5.42
N THR A 205 27.22 25.16 -5.08
CA THR A 205 25.90 24.88 -4.47
C THR A 205 24.98 24.12 -5.43
N LEU A 206 24.96 24.47 -6.72
CA LEU A 206 24.16 23.76 -7.73
C LEU A 206 24.59 22.31 -7.89
N LEU A 207 25.89 22.05 -8.12
CA LEU A 207 26.42 20.70 -8.24
C LEU A 207 26.10 19.87 -6.99
N ARG A 208 26.36 20.42 -5.79
CA ARG A 208 26.04 19.72 -4.54
C ARG A 208 24.56 19.33 -4.45
N ARG A 209 23.64 20.25 -4.80
CA ARG A 209 22.20 19.98 -4.81
C ARG A 209 21.83 18.90 -5.82
N LEU A 210 22.33 18.99 -7.05
CA LEU A 210 22.06 18.01 -8.11
C LEU A 210 22.57 16.61 -7.74
N SER A 211 23.81 16.47 -7.25
CA SER A 211 24.35 15.17 -6.88
C SER A 211 23.52 14.51 -5.76
N PHE A 212 23.15 15.23 -4.70
CA PHE A 212 22.30 14.68 -3.65
C PHE A 212 20.85 14.39 -4.08
N ALA A 213 20.29 15.20 -4.98
CA ALA A 213 18.94 15.00 -5.50
C ALA A 213 18.87 13.76 -6.41
N LEU A 214 19.75 13.68 -7.41
CA LEU A 214 19.71 12.66 -8.45
C LEU A 214 20.37 11.34 -8.02
N THR A 215 21.52 11.39 -7.34
CA THR A 215 22.33 10.20 -6.99
C THR A 215 22.35 9.88 -5.49
N GLY A 216 21.87 10.79 -4.64
CA GLY A 216 21.97 10.64 -3.18
C GLY A 216 23.37 10.85 -2.59
N LEU A 217 24.40 11.04 -3.42
CA LEU A 217 25.81 11.16 -3.00
C LEU A 217 26.34 12.60 -3.11
N PRO A 218 27.38 12.96 -2.33
CA PRO A 218 28.13 14.20 -2.56
C PRO A 218 28.94 14.12 -3.87
N PRO A 219 29.17 15.26 -4.56
CA PRO A 219 30.09 15.31 -5.70
C PRO A 219 31.53 15.05 -5.25
N THR A 220 32.35 14.49 -6.14
CA THR A 220 33.81 14.36 -5.91
C THR A 220 34.52 15.72 -6.03
N PRO A 221 35.67 15.91 -5.36
CA PRO A 221 36.49 17.13 -5.52
C PRO A 221 36.86 17.42 -6.98
N GLU A 222 37.12 16.38 -7.77
CA GLU A 222 37.49 16.48 -9.18
C GLU A 222 36.32 16.97 -10.03
N ARG A 223 35.11 16.42 -9.83
CA ARG A 223 33.90 16.87 -10.54
C ARG A 223 33.50 18.29 -10.12
N LEU A 224 33.71 18.67 -8.86
CA LEU A 224 33.54 20.04 -8.40
C LEU A 224 34.51 21.00 -9.08
N ALA A 225 35.80 20.64 -9.16
CA ALA A 225 36.80 21.45 -9.86
C ALA A 225 36.52 21.56 -11.36
N ALA A 226 36.06 20.48 -12.02
CA ALA A 226 35.66 20.51 -13.42
C ALA A 226 34.46 21.46 -13.64
N PHE A 227 33.34 21.21 -12.96
CA PHE A 227 32.10 21.97 -13.17
C PHE A 227 32.23 23.45 -12.83
N VAL A 228 32.94 23.82 -11.75
CA VAL A 228 33.09 25.24 -11.36
C VAL A 228 33.86 26.04 -12.42
N ASN A 229 34.84 25.42 -13.08
CA ASN A 229 35.70 26.05 -14.09
C ASN A 229 35.18 25.89 -15.54
N ASP A 230 34.07 25.17 -15.76
CA ASP A 230 33.46 25.02 -17.08
C ASP A 230 32.52 26.20 -17.39
N ASP A 231 33.00 27.11 -18.25
CA ASP A 231 32.27 28.28 -18.72
C ASP A 231 31.42 28.08 -19.98
N SER A 232 31.22 26.83 -20.43
CA SER A 232 30.25 26.53 -21.48
C SER A 232 28.81 26.85 -21.05
N ALA A 233 27.94 27.14 -22.02
CA ALA A 233 26.53 27.41 -21.75
C ALA A 233 25.77 26.12 -21.37
N GLU A 234 26.29 24.99 -21.85
CA GLU A 234 25.75 23.64 -21.77
C GLU A 234 26.20 22.88 -20.50
N ALA A 235 27.22 23.37 -19.78
CA ALA A 235 27.83 22.72 -18.60
C ALA A 235 26.81 22.17 -17.59
N TYR A 236 25.72 22.92 -17.36
CA TYR A 236 24.67 22.51 -16.42
C TYR A 236 23.83 21.35 -16.94
N ASP A 237 23.47 21.38 -18.22
CA ASP A 237 22.61 20.36 -18.83
C ASP A 237 23.40 19.05 -19.00
N GLN A 238 24.67 19.14 -19.43
CA GLN A 238 25.60 18.00 -19.46
C GLN A 238 25.81 17.37 -18.08
N LEU A 239 25.96 18.18 -17.03
CA LEU A 239 26.04 17.67 -15.65
C LEU A 239 24.77 16.93 -15.22
N VAL A 240 23.59 17.40 -15.66
CA VAL A 240 22.32 16.72 -15.35
C VAL A 240 22.25 15.38 -16.08
N ASP A 241 22.56 15.34 -17.38
CA ASP A 241 22.64 14.08 -18.14
C ASP A 241 23.64 13.09 -17.52
N GLU A 242 24.87 13.53 -17.19
CA GLU A 242 25.89 12.69 -16.51
C GLU A 242 25.43 12.10 -15.16
N LEU A 243 24.57 12.81 -14.42
CA LEU A 243 24.06 12.35 -13.13
C LEU A 243 22.87 11.40 -13.31
N LEU A 244 22.02 11.62 -14.30
CA LEU A 244 20.91 10.72 -14.67
C LEU A 244 21.41 9.41 -15.26
N GLU A 245 22.48 9.44 -16.05
CA GLU A 245 23.13 8.26 -16.65
C GLU A 245 24.03 7.48 -15.66
N SER A 246 24.19 7.97 -14.43
CA SER A 246 24.99 7.29 -13.40
C SER A 246 24.20 6.15 -12.74
N PRO A 247 24.80 4.96 -12.46
CA PRO A 247 24.07 3.84 -11.83
C PRO A 247 23.44 4.19 -10.47
N GLN A 248 24.01 5.18 -9.79
CA GLN A 248 23.54 5.69 -8.49
C GLN A 248 22.19 6.42 -8.59
N TYR A 249 21.78 6.84 -9.80
CA TYR A 249 20.43 7.34 -10.04
C TYR A 249 19.38 6.25 -9.75
N GLY A 250 19.49 5.09 -10.40
CA GLY A 250 18.61 3.95 -10.14
C GLY A 250 18.69 3.44 -8.71
N GLU A 251 19.85 3.43 -8.07
CA GLU A 251 19.98 3.10 -6.64
C GLU A 251 19.19 4.08 -5.75
N LYS A 252 19.30 5.38 -6.02
CA LYS A 252 18.64 6.47 -5.27
C LYS A 252 17.11 6.43 -5.44
N TRP A 253 16.63 6.25 -6.67
CA TRP A 253 15.21 6.26 -7.00
C TRP A 253 14.52 4.92 -6.73
N GLY A 254 15.22 3.82 -7.01
CA GLY A 254 14.78 2.48 -6.64
C GLY A 254 14.52 2.35 -5.15
N ARG A 255 15.34 2.96 -4.28
CA ARG A 255 15.08 2.96 -2.83
C ARG A 255 13.70 3.55 -2.47
N TRP A 256 13.30 4.67 -3.07
CA TRP A 256 11.98 5.27 -2.82
C TRP A 256 10.84 4.38 -3.34
N TRP A 257 11.03 3.72 -4.48
CA TRP A 257 10.05 2.78 -5.00
C TRP A 257 9.91 1.53 -4.13
N LEU A 258 11.02 1.02 -3.62
CA LEU A 258 11.05 -0.19 -2.79
C LEU A 258 10.37 0.02 -1.43
N ASP A 259 10.39 1.24 -0.89
CA ASP A 259 9.57 1.63 0.27
C ASP A 259 8.06 1.47 -0.05
N LEU A 260 7.60 1.86 -1.25
CA LEU A 260 6.21 1.71 -1.71
C LEU A 260 5.83 0.26 -2.02
N ALA A 261 6.75 -0.50 -2.62
CA ALA A 261 6.61 -1.93 -2.87
C ALA A 261 6.67 -2.78 -1.59
N ARG A 262 6.98 -2.17 -0.43
CA ARG A 262 7.12 -2.80 0.89
C ARG A 262 8.20 -3.89 0.89
N TYR A 263 9.29 -3.61 0.19
CA TYR A 263 10.40 -4.52 -0.03
C TYR A 263 11.10 -4.93 1.27
N THR A 264 11.53 -6.18 1.35
CA THR A 264 12.50 -6.64 2.35
C THR A 264 13.42 -7.73 1.77
N ASP A 265 14.71 -7.64 2.08
CA ASP A 265 15.70 -8.70 1.78
C ASP A 265 15.43 -9.99 2.59
N ARG A 266 14.68 -9.91 3.70
CA ARG A 266 14.43 -11.04 4.61
C ARG A 266 13.03 -10.99 5.23
N THR A 267 12.33 -12.11 5.18
CA THR A 267 11.16 -12.38 6.03
C THR A 267 11.58 -12.82 7.43
N ALA A 268 10.64 -12.79 8.38
CA ALA A 268 10.86 -13.31 9.72
C ALA A 268 11.10 -14.83 9.71
N SER A 269 11.94 -15.35 10.62
CA SER A 269 12.42 -16.74 10.60
C SER A 269 11.36 -17.83 10.82
N TRP A 270 10.12 -17.44 11.12
CA TRP A 270 8.95 -18.33 11.26
C TRP A 270 8.02 -18.31 10.03
N LEU A 271 8.35 -17.52 9.02
CA LEU A 271 7.70 -17.52 7.70
C LEU A 271 8.62 -18.22 6.69
N PRO A 272 8.08 -18.66 5.53
CA PRO A 272 8.92 -19.03 4.39
C PRO A 272 9.90 -17.91 4.06
N GLN A 273 11.16 -18.26 3.80
CA GLN A 273 12.15 -17.28 3.37
C GLN A 273 11.83 -16.84 1.93
N THR A 274 11.79 -15.52 1.70
CA THR A 274 11.81 -14.96 0.34
C THR A 274 13.23 -15.07 -0.23
N SER A 275 13.60 -16.25 -0.73
CA SER A 275 14.93 -16.46 -1.33
C SER A 275 15.15 -15.48 -2.48
N GLN A 276 16.36 -14.94 -2.61
CA GLN A 276 16.72 -14.05 -3.72
C GLN A 276 15.79 -12.83 -3.92
N ALA A 277 15.16 -12.31 -2.86
CA ALA A 277 14.32 -11.08 -2.94
C ALA A 277 15.05 -9.92 -3.64
N HIS A 278 16.38 -9.84 -3.50
CA HIS A 278 17.24 -8.85 -4.14
C HIS A 278 17.12 -8.78 -5.67
N LEU A 279 16.68 -9.85 -6.35
CA LEU A 279 16.46 -9.82 -7.79
C LEU A 279 15.40 -8.78 -8.18
N TYR A 280 14.36 -8.59 -7.36
CA TYR A 280 13.37 -7.53 -7.59
C TYR A 280 13.94 -6.14 -7.31
N ARG A 281 14.73 -5.97 -6.23
CA ARG A 281 15.46 -4.72 -5.95
C ARG A 281 16.33 -4.33 -7.15
N ASP A 282 17.12 -5.26 -7.65
CA ASP A 282 18.05 -5.03 -8.74
C ASP A 282 17.31 -4.77 -10.07
N TRP A 283 16.18 -5.46 -10.31
CA TRP A 283 15.28 -5.16 -11.43
C TRP A 283 14.68 -3.74 -11.34
N VAL A 284 14.23 -3.30 -10.16
CA VAL A 284 13.72 -1.93 -9.96
C VAL A 284 14.81 -0.90 -10.22
N VAL A 285 16.03 -1.10 -9.68
CA VAL A 285 17.18 -0.22 -9.90
C VAL A 285 17.53 -0.11 -11.39
N ASN A 286 17.54 -1.22 -12.10
CA ASN A 286 17.79 -1.24 -13.55
C ASN A 286 16.67 -0.53 -14.33
N ALA A 287 15.39 -0.77 -14.00
CA ALA A 287 14.27 -0.11 -14.67
C ALA A 287 14.31 1.43 -14.55
N PHE A 288 14.84 1.98 -13.43
CA PHE A 288 15.11 3.42 -13.32
C PHE A 288 16.31 3.88 -14.16
N ASN A 289 17.41 3.12 -14.17
CA ASN A 289 18.60 3.43 -14.97
C ASN A 289 18.34 3.34 -16.49
N ASP A 290 17.46 2.44 -16.92
CA ASP A 290 17.10 2.21 -18.33
C ASP A 290 16.01 3.19 -18.85
N ASP A 291 15.60 4.19 -18.06
CA ASP A 291 14.51 5.15 -18.36
C ASP A 291 13.19 4.44 -18.76
N MET A 292 12.86 3.33 -18.08
CA MET A 292 11.71 2.48 -18.44
C MET A 292 10.40 3.29 -18.42
N PRO A 293 9.58 3.25 -19.50
CA PRO A 293 8.31 3.94 -19.54
C PRO A 293 7.40 3.51 -18.38
N TYR A 294 6.86 4.47 -17.62
CA TYR A 294 6.12 4.16 -16.38
C TYR A 294 4.95 3.17 -16.58
N ALA A 295 4.25 3.23 -17.71
CA ALA A 295 3.21 2.26 -18.04
C ALA A 295 3.76 0.82 -18.17
N GLU A 296 4.91 0.65 -18.82
CA GLU A 296 5.60 -0.64 -18.93
C GLU A 296 6.13 -1.13 -17.58
N PHE A 297 6.64 -0.22 -16.76
CA PHE A 297 7.08 -0.49 -15.38
C PHE A 297 5.93 -0.97 -14.48
N ILE A 298 4.72 -0.44 -14.65
CA ILE A 298 3.49 -0.95 -14.00
C ILE A 298 3.14 -2.35 -14.55
N HIS A 299 3.10 -2.50 -15.88
CA HIS A 299 2.70 -3.75 -16.53
C HIS A 299 3.58 -4.93 -16.15
N ARG A 300 4.91 -4.75 -16.20
CA ARG A 300 5.88 -5.80 -15.83
C ARG A 300 5.72 -6.21 -14.37
N GLN A 301 5.54 -5.27 -13.44
CA GLN A 301 5.41 -5.57 -12.01
C GLN A 301 4.14 -6.36 -11.64
N LEU A 302 3.05 -6.14 -12.38
CA LEU A 302 1.79 -6.83 -12.13
C LEU A 302 1.66 -8.12 -12.95
N ALA A 303 2.20 -8.17 -14.18
CA ALA A 303 1.79 -9.16 -15.17
C ALA A 303 2.86 -9.55 -16.21
N THR A 304 4.17 -9.38 -15.95
CA THR A 304 5.20 -9.74 -16.95
C THR A 304 5.06 -11.17 -17.47
N ASP A 305 4.77 -12.15 -16.62
CA ASP A 305 4.59 -13.55 -17.01
C ASP A 305 3.41 -13.81 -17.97
N LEU A 306 2.56 -12.80 -18.19
CA LEU A 306 1.42 -12.81 -19.11
C LEU A 306 1.66 -11.94 -20.37
N MET A 307 2.81 -11.28 -20.47
CA MET A 307 3.16 -10.35 -21.56
C MET A 307 4.01 -11.05 -22.64
N PRO A 308 3.53 -11.13 -23.91
CA PRO A 308 4.18 -11.92 -24.97
C PRO A 308 5.56 -11.39 -25.40
N GLN A 309 5.91 -10.16 -25.01
CA GLN A 309 7.20 -9.52 -25.31
C GLN A 309 8.25 -9.65 -24.19
N THR A 310 8.00 -10.46 -23.16
CA THR A 310 8.87 -10.61 -21.98
C THR A 310 9.25 -12.08 -21.74
N GLY A 311 10.34 -12.30 -21.02
CA GLY A 311 10.95 -13.61 -20.82
C GLY A 311 11.06 -14.07 -19.37
N ALA A 312 11.79 -15.15 -19.14
CA ALA A 312 12.06 -15.67 -17.79
C ALA A 312 12.96 -14.72 -16.98
N GLU A 313 13.83 -13.98 -17.67
CA GLU A 313 14.68 -12.91 -17.16
C GLU A 313 13.89 -11.74 -16.54
N ASP A 314 12.63 -11.54 -16.97
CA ASP A 314 11.77 -10.44 -16.50
C ASP A 314 10.96 -10.79 -15.24
N LEU A 315 10.87 -12.09 -14.88
CA LEU A 315 10.14 -12.58 -13.71
C LEU A 315 10.46 -11.87 -12.38
N PRO A 316 11.67 -11.34 -12.10
CA PRO A 316 11.92 -10.53 -10.91
C PRO A 316 10.94 -9.36 -10.74
N ALA A 317 10.40 -8.79 -11.82
CA ALA A 317 9.42 -7.70 -11.76
C ALA A 317 8.20 -8.03 -10.90
N LEU A 318 7.76 -9.29 -10.91
CA LEU A 318 6.63 -9.80 -10.10
C LEU A 318 6.91 -9.77 -8.59
N GLY A 319 8.12 -9.39 -8.17
CA GLY A 319 8.49 -9.08 -6.79
C GLY A 319 7.48 -8.17 -6.09
N PHE A 320 6.88 -7.20 -6.80
CA PHE A 320 5.86 -6.30 -6.26
C PHE A 320 4.66 -7.04 -5.62
N LEU A 321 4.21 -8.15 -6.22
CA LEU A 321 3.07 -8.95 -5.73
C LEU A 321 3.47 -10.24 -5.00
N SER A 322 4.67 -10.75 -5.28
CA SER A 322 5.18 -12.01 -4.74
C SER A 322 5.97 -11.85 -3.44
N LEU A 323 6.59 -10.68 -3.20
CA LEU A 323 7.23 -10.32 -1.93
C LEU A 323 6.26 -9.68 -0.93
N SER A 324 5.00 -9.46 -1.32
CA SER A 324 3.90 -9.11 -0.41
C SER A 324 3.89 -10.04 0.81
N PRO A 325 3.74 -9.51 2.04
CA PRO A 325 3.48 -10.25 3.26
C PRO A 325 2.61 -11.50 3.04
N ALA A 326 3.18 -12.63 3.46
CA ALA A 326 2.50 -13.91 3.56
C ALA A 326 2.39 -14.29 5.03
N TYR A 327 1.20 -14.68 5.46
CA TYR A 327 0.92 -15.04 6.85
C TYR A 327 1.04 -16.55 7.06
N TRP A 328 1.52 -16.94 8.24
CA TRP A 328 1.59 -18.34 8.65
C TRP A 328 0.19 -18.95 8.75
N LYS A 329 -0.03 -20.08 8.07
CA LYS A 329 -1.30 -20.81 8.06
C LYS A 329 -1.10 -22.12 8.79
N GLU A 330 -1.40 -22.15 10.09
CA GLU A 330 -1.38 -23.40 10.88
C GLU A 330 -2.51 -24.32 10.40
N LEU A 331 -2.20 -25.23 9.49
CA LEU A 331 -3.19 -26.07 8.81
C LEU A 331 -3.92 -27.06 9.73
N LYS A 332 -3.53 -27.19 11.00
CA LYS A 332 -4.32 -27.92 12.02
C LYS A 332 -5.52 -27.12 12.54
N LEU A 333 -5.59 -25.81 12.30
CA LEU A 333 -6.72 -24.98 12.72
C LEU A 333 -7.92 -25.13 11.76
N PRO A 334 -9.14 -24.79 12.20
CA PRO A 334 -10.34 -24.84 11.37
C PRO A 334 -10.24 -23.96 10.12
N SER A 335 -10.85 -24.42 9.03
CA SER A 335 -10.84 -23.74 7.72
C SER A 335 -11.39 -22.31 7.78
N GLU A 336 -12.29 -22.07 8.72
CA GLU A 336 -12.98 -20.82 9.00
C GLU A 336 -12.00 -19.73 9.46
N LEU A 337 -10.94 -20.10 10.18
CA LEU A 337 -9.87 -19.18 10.61
C LEU A 337 -8.84 -18.98 9.50
N ILE A 338 -8.45 -20.05 8.79
CA ILE A 338 -7.49 -19.96 7.68
C ILE A 338 -8.06 -19.11 6.52
N LYS A 339 -9.38 -19.10 6.33
CA LYS A 339 -10.08 -18.18 5.41
C LYS A 339 -9.88 -16.70 5.77
N VAL A 340 -9.84 -16.35 7.06
CA VAL A 340 -9.57 -14.96 7.50
C VAL A 340 -8.16 -14.57 7.11
N ILE A 341 -7.18 -15.39 7.49
CA ILE A 341 -5.75 -15.19 7.16
C ILE A 341 -5.55 -15.01 5.65
N VAL A 342 -6.21 -15.83 4.82
CA VAL A 342 -6.15 -15.72 3.36
C VAL A 342 -6.85 -14.47 2.82
N ALA A 343 -7.96 -14.04 3.44
CA ALA A 343 -8.62 -12.78 3.06
C ALA A 343 -7.78 -11.55 3.41
N ASP A 344 -6.97 -11.63 4.46
CA ASP A 344 -6.00 -10.59 4.82
C ASP A 344 -4.85 -10.52 3.79
N GLU A 345 -4.44 -11.64 3.17
CA GLU A 345 -3.45 -11.63 2.07
C GLU A 345 -3.97 -11.04 0.75
N TRP A 346 -5.30 -11.06 0.54
CA TRP A 346 -5.94 -10.38 -0.57
C TRP A 346 -6.06 -8.88 -0.31
N GLU A 347 -6.48 -8.50 0.90
CA GLU A 347 -6.58 -7.12 1.35
C GLU A 347 -5.24 -6.39 1.22
N GLU A 348 -4.16 -7.01 1.70
CA GLU A 348 -2.78 -6.54 1.61
C GLU A 348 -2.36 -6.15 0.17
N ARG A 349 -2.78 -6.95 -0.82
CA ARG A 349 -2.46 -6.79 -2.25
C ARG A 349 -3.36 -5.75 -2.93
N VAL A 350 -4.63 -5.69 -2.54
CA VAL A 350 -5.52 -4.59 -2.97
C VAL A 350 -4.99 -3.26 -2.45
N ASP A 351 -4.57 -3.19 -1.18
CA ASP A 351 -3.98 -1.99 -0.58
C ASP A 351 -2.67 -1.60 -1.30
N ALA A 352 -1.81 -2.58 -1.58
CA ALA A 352 -0.56 -2.41 -2.34
C ALA A 352 -0.77 -1.63 -3.64
N VAL A 353 -1.63 -2.18 -4.50
CA VAL A 353 -1.83 -1.72 -5.87
C VAL A 353 -2.60 -0.41 -5.86
N SER A 354 -3.67 -0.31 -5.05
CA SER A 354 -4.48 0.90 -4.98
C SER A 354 -3.71 2.08 -4.39
N ARG A 355 -2.95 1.92 -3.30
CA ARG A 355 -2.13 3.02 -2.77
C ARG A 355 -0.97 3.38 -3.69
N THR A 356 -0.27 2.40 -4.27
CA THR A 356 0.98 2.65 -5.04
C THR A 356 0.72 3.22 -6.43
N PHE A 357 -0.32 2.76 -7.13
CA PHE A 357 -0.58 3.20 -8.51
C PHE A 357 -1.75 4.18 -8.64
N LEU A 358 -2.71 4.17 -7.70
CA LEU A 358 -3.91 5.03 -7.74
C LEU A 358 -3.96 6.08 -6.62
N GLY A 359 -3.17 5.92 -5.54
CA GLY A 359 -3.25 6.80 -4.37
C GLY A 359 -4.54 6.64 -3.57
N LEU A 360 -5.29 5.56 -3.78
CA LEU A 360 -6.60 5.29 -3.16
C LEU A 360 -6.51 4.20 -2.10
N THR A 361 -7.39 4.25 -1.10
CA THR A 361 -7.46 3.28 0.00
C THR A 361 -8.56 2.24 -0.23
N VAL A 362 -8.56 1.58 -1.40
CA VAL A 362 -9.61 0.63 -1.82
C VAL A 362 -9.80 -0.51 -0.80
N ALA A 363 -8.74 -0.94 -0.15
CA ALA A 363 -8.78 -2.00 0.87
C ALA A 363 -9.72 -1.70 2.04
N CYS A 364 -9.91 -0.42 2.39
CA CYS A 364 -10.87 -0.01 3.42
C CYS A 364 -12.34 -0.31 3.04
N ALA A 365 -12.65 -0.54 1.75
CA ALA A 365 -13.99 -0.92 1.32
C ALA A 365 -14.34 -2.41 1.56
N ARG A 366 -13.40 -3.23 2.07
CA ARG A 366 -13.60 -4.67 2.36
C ARG A 366 -14.85 -4.99 3.19
N CYS A 367 -15.20 -4.13 4.14
CA CYS A 367 -16.27 -4.38 5.11
C CYS A 367 -17.60 -3.68 4.79
N HIS A 368 -17.53 -2.59 4.04
CA HIS A 368 -18.63 -1.74 3.59
C HIS A 368 -18.08 -0.73 2.58
N ASP A 369 -18.94 -0.07 1.81
CA ASP A 369 -18.57 1.02 0.89
C ASP A 369 -17.67 2.08 1.57
N HIS A 370 -16.70 2.63 0.83
CA HIS A 370 -15.66 3.50 1.39
C HIS A 370 -16.24 4.75 2.05
N LYS A 371 -15.66 5.19 3.18
CA LYS A 371 -16.22 6.26 4.03
C LYS A 371 -16.34 7.61 3.31
N PHE A 372 -15.42 7.91 2.39
CA PHE A 372 -15.30 9.22 1.74
C PHE A 372 -15.19 9.18 0.22
N ASP A 373 -14.78 8.03 -0.35
CA ASP A 373 -14.55 7.90 -1.79
C ASP A 373 -15.69 7.10 -2.43
N PRO A 374 -16.01 7.36 -3.70
CA PRO A 374 -16.98 6.58 -4.48
C PRO A 374 -16.40 5.20 -4.86
N ILE A 375 -16.16 4.35 -3.87
CA ILE A 375 -15.60 3.00 -4.00
C ILE A 375 -16.51 2.06 -3.22
N SER A 376 -17.17 1.13 -3.91
CA SER A 376 -18.05 0.14 -3.28
C SER A 376 -17.27 -1.02 -2.67
N ALA A 377 -17.92 -1.76 -1.76
CA ALA A 377 -17.40 -3.05 -1.32
C ALA A 377 -17.21 -4.02 -2.50
N ASP A 378 -18.05 -3.96 -3.52
CA ASP A 378 -17.95 -4.81 -4.70
C ASP A 378 -16.75 -4.42 -5.60
N ASP A 379 -16.33 -3.15 -5.63
CA ASP A 379 -15.09 -2.74 -6.29
C ASP A 379 -13.86 -3.38 -5.60
N TYR A 380 -13.87 -3.43 -4.26
CA TYR A 380 -12.85 -4.17 -3.50
C TYR A 380 -12.85 -5.67 -3.86
N TYR A 381 -14.02 -6.32 -3.92
CA TYR A 381 -14.08 -7.76 -4.23
C TYR A 381 -13.73 -8.09 -5.68
N GLY A 382 -14.01 -7.18 -6.62
CA GLY A 382 -13.52 -7.27 -8.00
C GLY A 382 -11.99 -7.31 -8.07
N LEU A 383 -11.30 -6.42 -7.34
CA LEU A 383 -9.82 -6.46 -7.27
C LEU A 383 -9.29 -7.64 -6.44
N ALA A 384 -9.92 -7.97 -5.31
CA ALA A 384 -9.48 -9.08 -4.47
C ALA A 384 -9.54 -10.44 -5.19
N GLY A 385 -10.51 -10.64 -6.09
CA GLY A 385 -10.59 -11.85 -6.93
C GLY A 385 -9.39 -12.04 -7.86
N ILE A 386 -8.75 -10.96 -8.29
CA ILE A 386 -7.55 -11.01 -9.14
C ILE A 386 -6.41 -11.65 -8.37
N PHE A 387 -6.16 -11.19 -7.15
CA PHE A 387 -5.11 -11.75 -6.28
C PHE A 387 -5.47 -13.14 -5.75
N ALA A 388 -6.75 -13.43 -5.51
CA ALA A 388 -7.23 -14.77 -5.17
C ALA A 388 -7.05 -15.81 -6.29
N SER A 389 -6.84 -15.34 -7.52
CA SER A 389 -6.57 -16.15 -8.72
C SER A 389 -5.08 -16.40 -8.97
N THR A 390 -4.21 -16.18 -7.97
CA THR A 390 -2.75 -16.33 -8.10
C THR A 390 -2.15 -17.17 -6.98
N ARG A 391 -1.03 -17.82 -7.29
CA ARG A 391 -0.16 -18.50 -6.32
C ARG A 391 1.28 -18.01 -6.43
N HIS A 392 1.90 -17.75 -5.29
CA HIS A 392 3.35 -17.48 -5.18
C HIS A 392 4.17 -18.74 -5.46
N LEU A 393 5.22 -18.56 -6.26
CA LEU A 393 6.24 -19.57 -6.55
C LEU A 393 7.61 -18.93 -6.74
N GLU A 394 8.66 -19.69 -6.44
CA GLU A 394 10.01 -19.42 -6.94
C GLU A 394 10.12 -19.98 -8.36
N ARG A 395 10.51 -19.16 -9.34
CA ARG A 395 10.63 -19.52 -10.77
C ARG A 395 12.02 -19.17 -11.33
N PRO A 396 12.59 -19.99 -12.22
CA PRO A 396 13.94 -19.77 -12.77
C PRO A 396 14.02 -18.56 -13.69
N LEU A 397 15.18 -17.90 -13.75
CA LEU A 397 15.47 -16.84 -14.74
C LEU A 397 15.89 -17.38 -16.12
N ILE A 398 15.47 -18.59 -16.46
CA ILE A 398 15.70 -19.27 -17.74
C ILE A 398 14.42 -20.00 -18.14
N SER A 399 14.25 -20.35 -19.42
CA SER A 399 13.03 -21.03 -19.88
C SER A 399 12.80 -22.37 -19.17
N ASP A 400 11.54 -22.80 -19.08
CA ASP A 400 11.18 -24.04 -18.38
C ASP A 400 11.87 -25.27 -19.03
N GLU A 401 12.08 -25.27 -20.35
CA GLU A 401 12.84 -26.33 -21.05
C GLU A 401 14.33 -26.34 -20.67
N ALA A 402 14.93 -25.17 -20.46
CA ALA A 402 16.31 -25.04 -20.00
C ALA A 402 16.46 -25.38 -18.51
N TYR A 403 15.41 -25.16 -17.72
CA TYR A 403 15.38 -25.50 -16.29
C TYR A 403 15.06 -26.96 -16.00
N GLU A 404 14.36 -27.69 -16.87
CA GLU A 404 13.95 -29.07 -16.61
C GLU A 404 15.12 -30.01 -16.22
N PRO A 405 16.30 -30.01 -16.87
CA PRO A 405 17.46 -30.77 -16.42
C PRO A 405 17.96 -30.34 -15.03
N VAL A 406 17.93 -29.03 -14.76
CA VAL A 406 18.33 -28.44 -13.47
C VAL A 406 17.37 -28.87 -12.36
N ARG A 407 16.05 -28.90 -12.62
CA ARG A 407 15.03 -29.39 -11.69
C ARG A 407 15.28 -30.85 -11.33
N VAL A 408 15.50 -31.71 -12.31
CA VAL A 408 15.81 -33.13 -12.10
C VAL A 408 17.09 -33.31 -11.29
N ALA A 409 18.15 -32.56 -11.60
CA ALA A 409 19.40 -32.58 -10.85
C ALA A 409 19.23 -32.12 -9.39
N LYS A 410 18.52 -31.01 -9.15
CA LYS A 410 18.21 -30.51 -7.79
C LYS A 410 17.37 -31.52 -6.99
N GLU A 411 16.39 -32.18 -7.61
CA GLU A 411 15.60 -33.25 -6.98
C GLU A 411 16.44 -34.49 -6.64
N GLN A 412 17.44 -34.82 -7.46
CA GLN A 412 18.38 -35.90 -7.16
C GLN A 412 19.32 -35.51 -6.01
N VAL A 413 19.92 -34.32 -6.06
CA VAL A 413 20.79 -33.79 -5.00
C VAL A 413 20.05 -33.73 -3.66
N ALA A 414 18.82 -33.20 -3.61
CA ALA A 414 18.03 -33.14 -2.38
C ALA A 414 17.79 -34.53 -1.75
N LYS A 415 17.57 -35.57 -2.56
CA LYS A 415 17.44 -36.97 -2.08
C LYS A 415 18.76 -37.51 -1.52
N LEU A 416 19.89 -37.20 -2.15
CA LEU A 416 21.22 -37.59 -1.66
C LEU A 416 21.59 -36.83 -0.38
N GLU A 417 21.30 -35.54 -0.29
CA GLU A 417 21.49 -34.72 0.92
C GLU A 417 20.65 -35.23 2.10
N GLU A 418 19.40 -35.67 1.85
CA GLU A 418 18.57 -36.32 2.88
C GLU A 418 19.19 -37.66 3.35
N GLN A 419 19.78 -38.45 2.44
CA GLN A 419 20.51 -39.68 2.80
C GLN A 419 21.76 -39.37 3.64
N VAL A 420 22.57 -38.38 3.23
CA VAL A 420 23.72 -37.90 4.01
C VAL A 420 23.28 -37.43 5.41
N ALA A 421 22.17 -36.70 5.52
CA ALA A 421 21.62 -36.24 6.79
C ALA A 421 21.10 -37.39 7.68
N LYS A 422 20.65 -38.51 7.10
CA LYS A 422 20.30 -39.75 7.81
C LYS A 422 21.54 -40.50 8.27
N LEU A 423 22.56 -40.65 7.41
CA LEU A 423 23.83 -41.32 7.73
C LEU A 423 24.60 -40.59 8.85
N LYS A 424 24.62 -39.25 8.83
CA LYS A 424 25.22 -38.41 9.90
C LYS A 424 24.61 -38.62 11.30
N LYS A 425 23.45 -39.28 11.41
CA LYS A 425 22.80 -39.63 12.69
C LYS A 425 23.14 -41.05 13.20
N GLN A 426 23.81 -41.87 12.40
CA GLN A 426 24.16 -43.25 12.75
C GLN A 426 25.43 -43.33 13.59
N LYS A 427 25.59 -44.43 14.36
CA LYS A 427 26.79 -44.74 15.15
C LYS A 427 27.16 -46.23 14.96
N PRO A 428 28.41 -46.56 14.57
CA PRO A 428 29.49 -45.65 14.18
C PRO A 428 29.12 -44.80 12.95
N LEU A 429 29.76 -43.64 12.79
CA LEU A 429 29.53 -42.74 11.67
C LEU A 429 30.08 -43.40 10.39
N PRO A 430 29.26 -43.66 9.35
CA PRO A 430 29.72 -44.29 8.11
C PRO A 430 30.35 -43.23 7.20
N GLN A 431 31.56 -42.79 7.55
CA GLN A 431 32.25 -41.67 6.89
C GLN A 431 32.44 -41.92 5.38
N ASP A 432 32.91 -43.10 4.99
CA ASP A 432 33.16 -43.45 3.58
C ASP A 432 31.89 -43.29 2.70
N GLN A 433 30.72 -43.67 3.21
CA GLN A 433 29.44 -43.51 2.50
C GLN A 433 28.98 -42.04 2.43
N ILE A 434 29.28 -41.24 3.47
CA ILE A 434 28.99 -39.81 3.47
C ILE A 434 29.85 -39.10 2.42
N ASP A 435 31.13 -39.50 2.29
CA ASP A 435 32.07 -38.91 1.36
C ASP A 435 31.79 -39.34 -0.10
N GLU A 436 31.38 -40.60 -0.34
CA GLU A 436 30.91 -41.08 -1.65
C GLU A 436 29.65 -40.33 -2.12
N LEU A 437 28.67 -40.15 -1.24
CA LEU A 437 27.45 -39.38 -1.56
C LEU A 437 27.75 -37.89 -1.76
N ALA A 438 28.68 -37.31 -0.99
CA ALA A 438 29.10 -35.92 -1.16
C ALA A 438 29.81 -35.71 -2.51
N ALA A 439 30.72 -36.61 -2.91
CA ALA A 439 31.33 -36.59 -4.23
C ALA A 439 30.28 -36.72 -5.35
N THR A 440 29.32 -37.63 -5.20
CA THR A 440 28.22 -37.80 -6.15
C THR A 440 27.36 -36.53 -6.29
N ILE A 441 27.10 -35.83 -5.18
CA ILE A 441 26.37 -34.54 -5.19
C ILE A 441 27.14 -33.48 -5.98
N GLU A 442 28.45 -33.32 -5.72
CA GLU A 442 29.27 -32.32 -6.41
C GLU A 442 29.46 -32.65 -7.90
N ASP A 443 29.60 -33.93 -8.26
CA ASP A 443 29.63 -34.38 -9.67
C ASP A 443 28.32 -34.05 -10.40
N ILE A 444 27.15 -34.26 -9.76
CA ILE A 444 25.86 -33.89 -10.34
C ILE A 444 25.78 -32.38 -10.57
N LYS A 445 26.16 -31.56 -9.57
CA LYS A 445 26.21 -30.10 -9.69
C LYS A 445 27.11 -29.65 -10.83
N ALA A 446 28.35 -30.15 -10.87
CA ALA A 446 29.35 -29.79 -11.87
C ALA A 446 28.98 -30.25 -13.29
N SER A 447 28.29 -31.39 -13.43
CA SER A 447 27.82 -31.93 -14.72
C SER A 447 26.51 -31.31 -15.22
N THR A 448 25.79 -30.55 -14.39
CA THR A 448 24.50 -29.94 -14.75
C THR A 448 24.72 -28.46 -15.14
N PRO A 449 24.59 -28.09 -16.43
CA PRO A 449 24.66 -26.69 -16.83
C PRO A 449 23.60 -25.86 -16.11
N LEU A 450 23.96 -24.64 -15.69
CA LEU A 450 23.05 -23.69 -15.02
C LEU A 450 22.46 -24.21 -13.69
N TYR A 451 23.11 -25.16 -13.01
CA TYR A 451 22.64 -25.70 -11.73
C TYR A 451 22.32 -24.60 -10.69
N ASP A 452 23.17 -23.59 -10.60
CA ASP A 452 23.03 -22.45 -9.68
C ASP A 452 22.20 -21.29 -10.25
N THR A 453 21.38 -21.54 -11.29
CA THR A 453 20.48 -20.51 -11.83
C THR A 453 19.58 -19.93 -10.72
N PRO A 454 19.49 -18.60 -10.60
CA PRO A 454 18.66 -17.97 -9.58
C PRO A 454 17.18 -18.24 -9.83
N LEU A 455 16.42 -18.31 -8.73
CA LEU A 455 14.97 -18.33 -8.76
C LEU A 455 14.45 -16.98 -8.27
N ALA A 456 13.61 -16.32 -9.07
CA ALA A 456 12.87 -15.14 -8.64
C ALA A 456 11.59 -15.52 -7.89
N ASN A 457 11.20 -14.67 -6.95
CA ASN A 457 9.84 -14.68 -6.41
C ASN A 457 8.90 -14.21 -7.51
N ALA A 458 7.93 -15.05 -7.84
CA ALA A 458 7.05 -14.89 -8.99
C ALA A 458 5.64 -15.43 -8.69
N LEU A 459 4.77 -15.35 -9.68
CA LEU A 459 3.40 -15.84 -9.61
C LEU A 459 3.12 -16.91 -10.68
N VAL A 460 2.04 -17.66 -10.46
CA VAL A 460 1.35 -18.49 -11.45
C VAL A 460 -0.17 -18.34 -11.32
N GLU A 461 -0.88 -18.59 -12.42
CA GLU A 461 -2.32 -18.41 -12.61
C GLU A 461 -3.16 -19.55 -12.00
N GLU A 462 -3.05 -19.73 -10.69
CA GLU A 462 -3.78 -20.75 -9.93
C GLU A 462 -4.53 -20.16 -8.75
N SER A 463 -5.83 -20.44 -8.67
CA SER A 463 -6.70 -19.99 -7.60
C SER A 463 -6.54 -20.83 -6.33
N MET A 464 -6.35 -20.17 -5.18
CA MET A 464 -6.26 -20.84 -3.87
C MET A 464 -7.64 -21.05 -3.24
N TYR A 465 -7.90 -22.25 -2.75
CA TYR A 465 -9.10 -22.65 -2.02
C TYR A 465 -8.73 -23.20 -0.63
N VAL A 466 -9.35 -22.62 0.41
CA VAL A 466 -9.25 -23.10 1.78
C VAL A 466 -10.37 -24.10 2.03
N VAL A 467 -10.04 -25.39 2.12
CA VAL A 467 -10.99 -26.49 2.34
C VAL A 467 -10.72 -27.18 3.68
N ARG A 468 -11.71 -27.90 4.23
CA ARG A 468 -11.47 -28.77 5.39
C ARG A 468 -10.66 -29.99 4.96
N ALA A 469 -9.74 -30.45 5.81
CA ALA A 469 -8.96 -31.67 5.57
C ALA A 469 -9.74 -32.97 5.89
N GLY A 470 -10.88 -32.85 6.58
CA GLY A 470 -11.83 -33.94 6.85
C GLY A 470 -13.26 -33.43 7.02
N GLU A 471 -14.17 -34.31 7.44
CA GLU A 471 -15.59 -33.98 7.66
C GLU A 471 -15.77 -32.98 8.82
N LYS A 472 -14.96 -33.11 9.87
CA LYS A 472 -15.06 -32.30 11.09
C LYS A 472 -14.03 -31.16 11.14
N PRO A 473 -14.37 -29.98 11.68
CA PRO A 473 -13.43 -28.87 11.86
C PRO A 473 -12.13 -29.23 12.59
N GLU A 474 -12.18 -30.13 13.58
CA GLU A 474 -11.01 -30.58 14.35
C GLU A 474 -9.97 -31.36 13.52
N GLN A 475 -10.33 -31.80 12.30
CA GLN A 475 -9.43 -32.49 11.39
C GLN A 475 -8.53 -31.53 10.59
N GLY A 476 -8.72 -30.22 10.77
CA GLY A 476 -7.89 -29.17 10.19
C GLY A 476 -8.28 -28.77 8.76
N THR A 477 -7.31 -28.16 8.08
CA THR A 477 -7.47 -27.43 6.82
C THR A 477 -6.50 -27.97 5.77
N ARG A 478 -6.91 -27.95 4.51
CA ARG A 478 -6.05 -28.14 3.35
C ARG A 478 -6.16 -26.91 2.45
N LEU A 479 -5.02 -26.50 1.87
CA LEU A 479 -5.00 -25.55 0.76
C LEU A 479 -5.02 -26.36 -0.54
N GLU A 480 -5.99 -26.07 -1.40
CA GLU A 480 -6.04 -26.58 -2.76
C GLU A 480 -5.72 -25.44 -3.73
N TYR A 481 -4.84 -25.69 -4.68
CA TYR A 481 -4.60 -24.79 -5.80
C TYR A 481 -5.23 -25.40 -7.04
N ARG A 482 -5.97 -24.61 -7.79
CA ARG A 482 -6.69 -25.05 -9.00
C ARG A 482 -6.35 -24.13 -10.16
N PRO A 483 -6.08 -24.65 -11.36
CA PRO A 483 -5.79 -23.82 -12.51
C PRO A 483 -7.01 -22.98 -12.91
N GLY A 484 -6.75 -21.76 -13.38
CA GLY A 484 -7.78 -20.82 -13.80
C GLY A 484 -8.31 -19.91 -12.67
N PRO A 485 -9.13 -18.92 -13.04
CA PRO A 485 -9.51 -17.82 -12.15
C PRO A 485 -10.59 -18.15 -11.13
N ARG A 486 -10.71 -17.24 -10.16
CA ARG A 486 -11.72 -17.26 -9.11
C ARG A 486 -12.23 -15.85 -8.81
N ASP A 487 -13.47 -15.61 -9.23
CA ASP A 487 -14.29 -14.52 -8.70
C ASP A 487 -14.63 -14.78 -7.23
N LEU A 488 -14.77 -13.70 -6.44
CA LEU A 488 -15.04 -13.78 -5.01
C LEU A 488 -16.47 -13.34 -4.67
N PRO A 489 -17.10 -13.96 -3.65
CA PRO A 489 -18.31 -13.39 -3.08
C PRO A 489 -18.00 -12.07 -2.35
N SER A 490 -18.91 -11.11 -2.45
CA SER A 490 -18.94 -9.92 -1.60
C SER A 490 -19.19 -10.37 -0.16
N PHE A 491 -18.14 -10.44 0.66
CA PHE A 491 -18.24 -10.99 2.01
C PHE A 491 -18.90 -9.98 2.96
N ILE A 492 -19.98 -10.40 3.61
CA ILE A 492 -20.78 -9.55 4.48
C ILE A 492 -19.93 -9.09 5.66
N ARG A 493 -19.70 -7.77 5.77
CA ARG A 493 -18.80 -7.14 6.75
C ARG A 493 -17.37 -7.70 6.71
N GLY A 494 -16.86 -8.02 5.52
CA GLY A 494 -15.48 -8.49 5.33
C GLY A 494 -15.19 -9.91 5.83
N ASN A 495 -16.21 -10.63 6.32
CA ASN A 495 -16.05 -11.93 6.96
C ASN A 495 -16.11 -13.07 5.92
N PRO A 496 -14.99 -13.79 5.66
CA PRO A 496 -14.91 -14.79 4.60
C PRO A 496 -15.73 -16.07 4.87
N ASN A 497 -16.39 -16.16 6.02
CA ASN A 497 -17.35 -17.21 6.36
C ASN A 497 -18.82 -16.79 6.14
N ARG A 498 -19.07 -15.55 5.68
CA ARG A 498 -20.40 -15.01 5.37
C ARG A 498 -20.45 -14.50 3.91
N PRO A 499 -20.42 -15.39 2.91
CA PRO A 499 -20.45 -15.01 1.50
C PRO A 499 -21.80 -14.36 1.11
N GLY A 500 -21.73 -13.24 0.40
CA GLY A 500 -22.83 -12.65 -0.35
C GLY A 500 -22.80 -13.06 -1.84
N PRO A 501 -23.33 -12.23 -2.75
CA PRO A 501 -23.28 -12.44 -4.20
C PRO A 501 -21.84 -12.56 -4.73
N ILE A 502 -21.63 -13.37 -5.77
CA ILE A 502 -20.34 -13.42 -6.49
C ILE A 502 -20.14 -12.12 -7.27
N ILE A 503 -18.98 -11.49 -7.10
CA ILE A 503 -18.57 -10.29 -7.81
C ILE A 503 -17.50 -10.69 -8.85
N PRO A 504 -17.73 -10.44 -10.15
CA PRO A 504 -16.72 -10.70 -11.17
C PRO A 504 -15.50 -9.80 -10.96
N ARG A 505 -14.32 -10.32 -11.25
CA ARG A 505 -13.09 -9.51 -11.29
C ARG A 505 -13.23 -8.43 -12.37
N ARG A 506 -12.90 -7.19 -12.02
CA ARG A 506 -13.11 -5.99 -12.85
C ARG A 506 -12.38 -4.79 -12.23
N PHE A 507 -12.34 -3.65 -12.94
CA PHE A 507 -11.76 -2.41 -12.41
C PHE A 507 -12.70 -1.62 -11.48
N LEU A 508 -12.22 -0.50 -10.94
CA LEU A 508 -12.96 0.38 -10.03
C LEU A 508 -14.04 1.18 -10.78
N THR A 509 -15.29 1.05 -10.35
CA THR A 509 -16.45 1.66 -11.02
C THR A 509 -16.32 3.18 -11.23
N VAL A 510 -15.74 3.94 -10.29
CA VAL A 510 -15.54 5.39 -10.48
C VAL A 510 -14.47 5.73 -11.54
N LEU A 511 -13.45 4.89 -11.73
CA LEU A 511 -12.37 5.18 -12.69
C LEU A 511 -12.72 4.70 -14.10
N SER A 512 -13.64 3.75 -14.23
CA SER A 512 -14.25 3.37 -15.50
C SER A 512 -15.20 4.45 -16.01
N ALA A 513 -15.16 4.71 -17.32
CA ALA A 513 -16.04 5.69 -17.97
C ALA A 513 -17.52 5.28 -17.89
N ASP A 514 -17.79 3.99 -18.13
CA ASP A 514 -19.08 3.33 -18.00
C ASP A 514 -19.08 2.35 -16.80
N GLN A 515 -20.00 1.40 -16.76
CA GLN A 515 -19.93 0.29 -15.80
C GLN A 515 -18.74 -0.62 -16.13
N PRO A 516 -17.88 -0.98 -15.15
CA PRO A 516 -16.69 -1.79 -15.43
C PRO A 516 -17.07 -3.20 -15.88
N GLU A 517 -16.60 -3.58 -17.06
CA GLU A 517 -16.77 -4.92 -17.63
C GLU A 517 -15.95 -5.97 -16.85
N PRO A 518 -16.43 -7.21 -16.75
CA PRO A 518 -15.68 -8.33 -16.21
C PRO A 518 -14.37 -8.62 -16.96
N TYR A 519 -13.32 -8.95 -16.22
CA TYR A 519 -12.05 -9.44 -16.72
C TYR A 519 -12.13 -10.93 -17.10
N GLU A 520 -11.80 -11.25 -18.34
CA GLU A 520 -11.97 -12.59 -18.91
C GLU A 520 -10.65 -13.40 -18.93
N ASN A 521 -9.49 -12.75 -18.80
CA ASN A 521 -8.21 -13.36 -19.17
C ASN A 521 -7.35 -13.74 -17.96
N GLY A 522 -7.20 -15.05 -17.74
CA GLY A 522 -6.42 -15.57 -16.61
C GLY A 522 -6.95 -15.01 -15.29
N SER A 523 -6.04 -14.64 -14.39
CA SER A 523 -6.30 -13.95 -13.12
C SER A 523 -6.87 -12.55 -13.29
N GLY A 524 -6.70 -11.90 -14.43
CA GLY A 524 -7.01 -10.48 -14.64
C GLY A 524 -5.90 -9.52 -14.23
N ARG A 525 -4.69 -10.01 -13.89
CA ARG A 525 -3.53 -9.15 -13.56
C ARG A 525 -3.10 -8.24 -14.71
N LEU A 526 -3.10 -8.75 -15.94
CA LEU A 526 -2.73 -7.98 -17.12
C LEU A 526 -3.79 -6.93 -17.46
N GLU A 527 -5.07 -7.31 -17.38
CA GLU A 527 -6.22 -6.39 -17.57
C GLU A 527 -6.18 -5.28 -16.50
N LEU A 528 -5.92 -5.60 -15.23
CA LEU A 528 -5.71 -4.62 -14.16
C LEU A 528 -4.58 -3.63 -14.47
N ALA A 529 -3.43 -4.14 -14.92
CA ALA A 529 -2.30 -3.30 -15.26
C ALA A 529 -2.60 -2.36 -16.44
N GLN A 530 -3.38 -2.84 -17.42
CA GLN A 530 -3.88 -2.04 -18.53
C GLN A 530 -4.83 -0.94 -18.03
N SER A 531 -5.88 -1.28 -17.27
CA SER A 531 -6.86 -0.31 -16.72
C SER A 531 -6.22 0.77 -15.83
N ILE A 532 -5.19 0.44 -15.06
CA ILE A 532 -4.39 1.45 -14.31
C ILE A 532 -3.77 2.48 -15.28
N THR A 533 -3.29 2.04 -16.43
CA THR A 533 -2.61 2.89 -17.42
C THR A 533 -3.53 3.52 -18.47
N THR A 534 -4.80 3.11 -18.57
CA THR A 534 -5.78 3.61 -19.55
C THR A 534 -6.93 4.35 -18.87
N GLU A 535 -7.74 3.65 -18.06
CA GLU A 535 -8.90 4.21 -17.36
C GLU A 535 -8.46 5.16 -16.25
N ALA A 536 -7.50 4.73 -15.41
CA ALA A 536 -6.97 5.55 -14.33
C ALA A 536 -5.79 6.46 -14.74
N GLN A 537 -5.47 6.58 -16.04
CA GLN A 537 -4.25 7.24 -16.53
C GLN A 537 -4.03 8.63 -15.91
N GLY A 538 -5.08 9.45 -15.82
CA GLY A 538 -5.01 10.79 -15.24
C GLY A 538 -4.67 10.78 -13.75
N LEU A 539 -5.25 9.85 -12.98
CA LEU A 539 -4.96 9.68 -11.56
C LEU A 539 -3.55 9.12 -11.35
N THR A 540 -3.20 8.04 -12.04
CA THR A 540 -1.89 7.38 -11.95
C THR A 540 -0.73 8.30 -12.34
N ALA A 541 -0.91 9.19 -13.32
CA ALA A 541 0.08 10.22 -13.65
C ALA A 541 0.24 11.25 -12.52
N ARG A 542 -0.87 11.79 -11.97
CA ARG A 542 -0.83 12.72 -10.81
C ARG A 542 -0.16 12.07 -9.59
N VAL A 543 -0.41 10.79 -9.38
CA VAL A 543 0.11 10.00 -8.27
C VAL A 543 1.62 9.81 -8.37
N LEU A 544 2.15 9.51 -9.56
CA LEU A 544 3.61 9.46 -9.74
C LEU A 544 4.25 10.84 -9.55
N VAL A 545 3.67 11.90 -10.12
CA VAL A 545 4.21 13.27 -10.02
C VAL A 545 4.25 13.79 -8.58
N ASN A 546 3.39 13.30 -7.68
CA ASN A 546 3.44 13.63 -6.25
C ASN A 546 4.41 12.75 -5.44
N ARG A 547 5.00 11.72 -6.05
CA ARG A 547 5.96 10.78 -5.41
C ARG A 547 7.41 11.02 -5.80
N VAL A 548 7.64 11.84 -6.83
CA VAL A 548 8.93 12.21 -7.41
C VAL A 548 9.30 13.64 -7.03
#